data_AF-A0A8J7JUZ0-F1
#
_entry.id   AF-A0A8J7JUZ0-F1
#
_cell.length_a   1.000
_cell.length_b   1.000
_cell.length_c   1.000
_cell.angle_alpha   90.00
_cell.angle_beta   90.00
_cell.angle_gamma   90.00
#
_symmetry.space_group_name_H-M   'P 1'
#
loop_
_entity.id
_entity.type
_entity.pdbx_description
1 polymer ?
#
loop_
_entity_poly.entity_id
_entity_poly.type
_entity_poly.pdbx_seq_one_letter_code
_entity_poly.pdbx_strand_id
1 'polypeptide(L)'
;MAQRNPSQQVVKTRLPQAVRRQVRRDLANRLNVPRRDLRVTGFSQETWPDSCLGLAAPNERCAMALVEGWRVEVSNGQQSWFYRTDQTAQVIKPETMDNADLPPDVIDRLLQTVAQEADVPASSLRITETQPRIWDGCMGIYVPDQACTRIAISGWQVIVAGDNQSWVYHISEDGSRIVQNATASGSSDDLVPSFIPTDGQPSEPVDQTIVFRSTVSGGLAGNVFEIVLMNDGTLYRQDRRFNDSQSGSPVVEKRLSAQEVQQFQQLLQDQRFPNLDGLRYITDAALADYPTTSLYAMGSTVQYIDLEADNLPPALQAVLQAWGAL
;
A
#
# COMPACT_ATOMS: atom_id res chain seq x y z
N MET A 1 17.22 29.29 53.26
CA MET A 1 16.39 28.24 52.65
C MET A 1 15.79 28.80 51.37
N ALA A 2 16.28 28.36 50.22
CA ALA A 2 15.67 28.59 48.91
C ALA A 2 16.25 27.53 47.97
N GLN A 3 15.47 26.48 47.70
CA GLN A 3 15.81 25.44 46.73
C GLN A 3 15.48 25.95 45.32
N ARG A 4 16.43 25.82 44.39
CA ARG A 4 16.22 26.01 42.96
C ARG A 4 15.92 24.66 42.31
N ASN A 5 14.82 24.57 41.57
CA ASN A 5 14.62 23.64 40.44
C ASN A 5 15.00 24.45 39.17
N PRO A 6 15.58 23.91 38.06
CA PRO A 6 14.88 22.97 37.17
C PRO A 6 15.78 22.05 36.29
N SER A 7 15.22 20.94 35.76
CA SER A 7 15.72 20.31 34.53
C SER A 7 14.57 19.82 33.66
N GLN A 8 14.07 20.73 32.83
CA GLN A 8 13.23 20.43 31.67
C GLN A 8 14.05 19.60 30.67
N GLN A 9 13.62 18.37 30.37
CA GLN A 9 14.16 17.62 29.23
C GLN A 9 13.59 18.20 27.94
N VAL A 10 14.49 18.76 27.12
CA VAL A 10 14.17 19.37 25.83
C VAL A 10 13.96 18.26 24.79
N VAL A 11 12.73 18.12 24.30
CA VAL A 11 12.40 17.32 23.11
C VAL A 11 13.15 17.89 21.90
N LYS A 12 14.17 17.19 21.39
CA LYS A 12 14.87 17.60 20.16
C LYS A 12 13.98 17.35 18.95
N THR A 13 13.26 18.37 18.52
CA THR A 13 12.21 18.33 17.48
C THR A 13 12.74 18.22 16.03
N ARG A 14 14.02 17.89 15.79
CA ARG A 14 14.62 17.90 14.44
C ARG A 14 15.71 16.84 14.24
N LEU A 15 15.63 16.07 13.15
CA LEU A 15 16.68 15.15 12.71
C LEU A 15 17.99 15.88 12.42
N PRO A 16 19.14 15.47 13.01
CA PRO A 16 20.44 16.06 12.74
C PRO A 16 20.78 16.04 11.24
N GLN A 17 21.35 17.13 10.72
CA GLN A 17 21.71 17.24 9.31
C GLN A 17 22.73 16.18 8.88
N ALA A 18 23.62 15.78 9.79
CA ALA A 18 24.57 14.69 9.56
C ALA A 18 23.83 13.38 9.28
N VAL A 19 22.92 12.97 10.17
CA VAL A 19 22.08 11.77 9.99
C VAL A 19 21.30 11.82 8.68
N ARG A 20 20.58 12.92 8.43
CA ARG A 20 19.83 13.14 7.18
C ARG A 20 20.69 12.96 5.92
N ARG A 21 21.90 13.55 5.91
CA ARG A 21 22.82 13.48 4.77
C ARG A 21 23.40 12.09 4.60
N GLN A 22 23.72 11.41 5.70
CA GLN A 22 24.34 10.10 5.68
C GLN A 22 23.36 9.04 5.18
N VAL A 23 22.14 9.03 5.71
CA VAL A 23 21.08 8.11 5.29
C VAL A 23 20.75 8.29 3.80
N ARG A 24 20.54 9.52 3.33
CA ARG A 24 20.33 9.79 1.89
C ARG A 24 21.50 9.38 1.01
N ARG A 25 22.73 9.48 1.52
CA ARG A 25 23.94 9.08 0.80
C ARG A 25 24.02 7.57 0.68
N ASP A 26 23.75 6.84 1.75
CA ASP A 26 23.75 5.37 1.73
C ASP A 26 22.73 4.85 0.71
N LEU A 27 21.48 5.34 0.78
CA LEU A 27 20.43 4.92 -0.14
C LEU A 27 20.73 5.27 -1.60
N ALA A 28 21.25 6.47 -1.87
CA ALA A 28 21.65 6.89 -3.21
C ALA A 28 22.71 5.96 -3.81
N ASN A 29 23.67 5.53 -3.00
CA ASN A 29 24.72 4.61 -3.43
C ASN A 29 24.14 3.21 -3.73
N ARG A 30 23.22 2.71 -2.91
CA ARG A 30 22.58 1.39 -3.09
C ARG A 30 21.72 1.33 -4.35
N LEU A 31 20.89 2.35 -4.58
CA LEU A 31 19.98 2.40 -5.72
C LEU A 31 20.66 2.93 -7.00
N ASN A 32 21.90 3.41 -6.90
CA ASN A 32 22.60 4.08 -7.98
C ASN A 32 21.80 5.26 -8.58
N VAL A 33 21.19 6.09 -7.71
CA VAL A 33 20.37 7.25 -8.09
C VAL A 33 20.96 8.57 -7.54
N PRO A 34 20.66 9.72 -8.16
CA PRO A 34 21.07 11.01 -7.62
C PRO A 34 20.46 11.29 -6.25
N ARG A 35 21.29 11.69 -5.26
CA ARG A 35 20.83 12.07 -3.90
C ARG A 35 19.71 13.11 -3.88
N ARG A 36 19.63 13.98 -4.89
CA ARG A 36 18.62 15.03 -5.00
C ARG A 36 17.20 14.48 -5.18
N ASP A 37 17.07 13.27 -5.71
CA ASP A 37 15.80 12.60 -5.95
C ASP A 37 15.27 11.93 -4.67
N LEU A 38 16.13 11.77 -3.65
CA LEU A 38 15.79 11.20 -2.36
C LEU A 38 15.48 12.29 -1.32
N ARG A 39 14.32 12.22 -0.68
CA ARG A 39 13.85 13.15 0.35
C ARG A 39 13.59 12.41 1.65
N VAL A 40 14.05 12.98 2.77
CA VAL A 40 13.63 12.47 4.08
C VAL A 40 12.22 12.98 4.36
N THR A 41 11.26 12.07 4.44
CA THR A 41 9.82 12.34 4.61
C THR A 41 9.38 12.23 6.06
N GLY A 42 10.05 11.41 6.87
CA GLY A 42 9.73 11.17 8.27
C GLY A 42 10.95 10.78 9.10
N PHE A 43 10.86 10.95 10.42
CA PHE A 43 11.84 10.41 11.36
C PHE A 43 11.28 10.33 12.79
N SER A 44 11.76 9.38 13.58
CA SER A 44 11.54 9.27 15.02
C SER A 44 12.86 9.00 15.74
N GLN A 45 12.96 9.43 17.00
CA GLN A 45 14.07 9.04 17.86
C GLN A 45 13.67 7.74 18.58
N GLU A 46 14.52 6.72 18.51
CA GLU A 46 14.25 5.37 19.01
C GLU A 46 15.43 4.87 19.86
N THR A 47 15.21 3.80 20.62
CA THR A 47 16.27 3.06 21.33
C THR A 47 16.29 1.62 20.85
N TRP A 48 17.44 1.18 20.36
CA TRP A 48 17.64 -0.14 19.76
C TRP A 48 18.16 -1.16 20.78
N PRO A 49 17.89 -2.47 20.59
CA PRO A 49 18.24 -3.51 21.56
C PRO A 49 19.74 -3.88 21.57
N ASP A 50 20.48 -3.58 20.50
CA ASP A 50 21.87 -3.96 20.32
C ASP A 50 22.65 -2.98 19.42
N SER A 51 23.97 -3.20 19.30
CA SER A 51 24.85 -2.40 18.45
C SER A 51 24.59 -2.54 16.95
N CYS A 52 23.78 -3.52 16.53
CA CYS A 52 23.32 -3.69 15.15
C CYS A 52 21.97 -3.01 14.92
N LEU A 53 21.50 -2.21 15.88
CA LEU A 53 20.26 -1.46 15.79
C LEU A 53 19.01 -2.37 15.67
N GLY A 54 19.13 -3.61 16.18
CA GLY A 54 18.12 -4.66 16.03
C GLY A 54 18.01 -5.23 14.61
N LEU A 55 19.00 -4.97 13.75
CA LEU A 55 19.05 -5.40 12.35
C LEU A 55 20.37 -6.16 12.08
N ALA A 56 20.62 -7.20 12.85
CA ALA A 56 21.79 -8.07 12.66
C ALA A 56 21.69 -8.83 11.32
N ALA A 57 22.73 -8.78 10.50
CA ALA A 57 22.83 -9.64 9.32
C ALA A 57 23.12 -11.11 9.75
N PRO A 58 22.89 -12.10 8.86
CA PRO A 58 23.26 -13.48 9.13
C PRO A 58 24.74 -13.60 9.56
N ASN A 59 24.98 -14.22 10.70
CA ASN A 59 26.30 -14.40 11.33
C ASN A 59 26.98 -13.11 11.84
N GLU A 60 26.29 -11.97 11.84
CA GLU A 60 26.81 -10.74 12.45
C GLU A 60 26.73 -10.83 13.98
N ARG A 61 27.84 -10.49 14.65
CA ARG A 61 27.90 -10.46 16.11
C ARG A 61 27.67 -9.05 16.61
N CYS A 62 26.54 -8.84 17.28
CA CYS A 62 26.12 -7.56 17.83
C CYS A 62 26.40 -7.51 19.33
N ALA A 63 26.96 -6.41 19.82
CA ALA A 63 27.10 -6.19 21.25
C ALA A 63 25.71 -5.91 21.84
N MET A 64 25.36 -6.62 22.91
CA MET A 64 24.10 -6.42 23.63
C MET A 64 24.20 -5.13 24.46
N ALA A 65 23.73 -4.03 23.87
CA ALA A 65 23.71 -2.71 24.49
C ALA A 65 22.56 -1.89 23.89
N LEU A 66 21.83 -1.18 24.74
CA LEU A 66 20.80 -0.26 24.27
C LEU A 66 21.45 0.91 23.54
N VAL A 67 21.06 1.15 22.29
CA VAL A 67 21.62 2.22 21.45
C VAL A 67 20.53 3.22 21.12
N GLU A 68 20.64 4.44 21.64
CA GLU A 68 19.79 5.53 21.19
C GLU A 68 20.11 5.93 19.75
N GLY A 69 19.08 6.30 18.99
CA GLY A 69 19.24 6.51 17.58
C GLY A 69 18.04 7.14 16.89
N TRP A 70 18.07 7.07 15.56
CA TRP A 70 17.03 7.62 14.70
C TRP A 70 16.50 6.55 13.78
N ARG A 71 15.17 6.46 13.68
CA ARG A 71 14.51 5.84 12.55
C ARG A 71 14.22 6.92 11.51
N VAL A 72 14.64 6.71 10.27
CA VAL A 72 14.58 7.73 9.22
C VAL A 72 13.88 7.14 8.00
N GLU A 73 12.82 7.82 7.55
CA GLU A 73 12.15 7.50 6.29
C GLU A 73 12.76 8.33 5.17
N VAL A 74 13.13 7.67 4.07
CA VAL A 74 13.57 8.32 2.84
C VAL A 74 12.67 7.88 1.72
N SER A 75 12.16 8.81 0.93
CA SER A 75 11.34 8.53 -0.25
C SER A 75 11.97 9.09 -1.51
N ASN A 76 11.80 8.41 -2.64
CA ASN A 76 12.06 8.96 -3.97
C ASN A 76 10.79 9.49 -4.66
N GLY A 77 9.65 9.48 -3.97
CA GLY A 77 8.33 9.81 -4.51
C GLY A 77 7.53 8.60 -5.01
N GLN A 78 8.16 7.46 -5.24
CA GLN A 78 7.52 6.20 -5.67
C GLN A 78 7.57 5.13 -4.57
N GLN A 79 8.69 5.06 -3.86
CA GLN A 79 8.95 4.11 -2.79
C GLN A 79 9.56 4.85 -1.60
N SER A 80 9.29 4.35 -0.40
CA SER A 80 9.93 4.77 0.84
C SER A 80 10.80 3.64 1.39
N TRP A 81 11.94 4.01 1.96
CA TRP A 81 12.87 3.12 2.66
C TRP A 81 13.07 3.64 4.07
N PHE A 82 13.14 2.71 5.02
CA PHE A 82 13.51 3.03 6.39
C PHE A 82 14.96 2.70 6.67
N TYR A 83 15.52 3.52 7.53
CA TYR A 83 16.86 3.35 8.06
C TYR A 83 16.82 3.47 9.56
N ARG A 84 17.56 2.59 10.23
CA ARG A 84 17.91 2.75 11.65
C ARG A 84 19.34 3.26 11.73
N THR A 85 19.56 4.27 12.54
CA THR A 85 20.89 4.81 12.82
C THR A 85 21.13 4.93 14.30
N ASP A 86 22.39 4.97 14.75
CA ASP A 86 22.71 5.57 16.06
C ASP A 86 22.48 7.09 16.05
N GLN A 87 22.66 7.76 17.20
CA GLN A 87 22.45 9.21 17.34
C GLN A 87 23.22 10.07 16.32
N THR A 88 24.34 9.57 15.80
CA THR A 88 25.30 10.29 14.93
C THR A 88 25.37 9.78 13.50
N ALA A 89 24.65 8.69 13.20
CA ALA A 89 24.76 7.92 11.97
C ALA A 89 26.18 7.41 11.67
N GLN A 90 26.88 6.90 12.70
CA GLN A 90 28.10 6.10 12.48
C GLN A 90 27.73 4.68 12.06
N VAL A 91 26.74 4.08 12.72
CA VAL A 91 26.04 2.89 12.27
C VAL A 91 24.76 3.32 11.56
N ILE A 92 24.58 2.84 10.34
CA ILE A 92 23.40 3.07 9.49
C ILE A 92 23.05 1.72 8.90
N LYS A 93 21.86 1.25 9.21
CA LYS A 93 21.34 0.03 8.61
C LYS A 93 20.04 0.33 7.90
N PRO A 94 19.91 -0.07 6.63
CA PRO A 94 18.59 -0.09 6.05
C PRO A 94 17.76 -1.07 6.87
N GLU A 95 16.54 -0.67 7.17
CA GLU A 95 15.50 -1.60 7.60
C GLU A 95 15.07 -2.33 6.31
N THR A 96 15.98 -3.17 5.80
CA THR A 96 15.74 -4.02 4.64
C THR A 96 14.65 -4.99 5.05
N MET A 97 13.48 -4.84 4.44
CA MET A 97 12.43 -5.85 4.45
C MET A 97 12.80 -6.95 3.42
N ASP A 98 14.08 -7.34 3.38
CA ASP A 98 14.65 -8.31 2.43
C ASP A 98 14.39 -9.77 2.85
N ASN A 99 13.82 -10.00 4.03
CA ASN A 99 13.07 -11.23 4.25
C ASN A 99 11.64 -10.98 3.77
N ALA A 100 11.36 -11.20 2.48
CA ALA A 100 9.98 -11.30 1.98
C ALA A 100 9.15 -12.35 2.77
N ASP A 101 9.83 -13.20 3.53
CA ASP A 101 9.23 -14.22 4.37
C ASP A 101 8.92 -13.67 5.77
N LEU A 102 7.63 -13.74 6.13
CA LEU A 102 7.16 -13.52 7.50
C LEU A 102 7.89 -14.47 8.48
N PRO A 103 8.25 -14.00 9.70
CA PRO A 103 8.80 -14.90 10.71
C PRO A 103 7.84 -16.07 11.02
N PRO A 104 8.34 -17.31 11.26
CA PRO A 104 7.48 -18.47 11.49
C PRO A 104 6.42 -18.28 12.58
N ASP A 105 6.80 -17.66 13.71
CA ASP A 105 5.84 -17.37 14.81
C ASP A 105 4.73 -16.39 14.39
N VAL A 106 5.02 -15.48 13.45
CA VAL A 106 4.04 -14.54 12.89
C VAL A 106 3.14 -15.25 11.88
N ILE A 107 3.68 -16.19 11.08
CA ILE A 107 2.91 -17.05 10.18
C ILE A 107 1.89 -17.86 11.00
N ASP A 108 2.33 -18.56 12.04
CA ASP A 108 1.46 -19.39 12.88
C ASP A 108 0.35 -18.56 13.53
N ARG A 109 0.69 -17.38 14.06
CA ARG A 109 -0.30 -16.47 14.65
C ARG A 109 -1.28 -15.93 13.62
N LEU A 110 -0.82 -15.58 12.43
CA LEU A 110 -1.68 -15.14 11.34
C LEU A 110 -2.66 -16.24 10.96
N LEU A 111 -2.18 -17.45 10.63
CA LEU A 111 -3.03 -18.55 10.20
C LEU A 111 -4.04 -18.96 11.27
N GLN A 112 -3.65 -18.94 12.56
CA GLN A 112 -4.59 -19.13 13.67
C GLN A 112 -5.63 -18.02 13.77
N THR A 113 -5.23 -16.76 13.54
CA THR A 113 -6.15 -15.61 13.55
C THR A 113 -7.17 -15.75 12.42
N VAL A 114 -6.71 -16.01 11.19
CA VAL A 114 -7.61 -16.20 10.03
C VAL A 114 -8.54 -17.38 10.24
N ALA A 115 -8.03 -18.51 10.74
CA ALA A 115 -8.85 -19.70 11.03
C ALA A 115 -9.97 -19.39 12.02
N GLN A 116 -9.69 -18.60 13.06
CA GLN A 116 -10.69 -18.19 14.05
C GLN A 116 -11.69 -17.17 13.50
N GLU A 117 -11.22 -16.16 12.78
CA GLU A 117 -12.07 -15.08 12.26
C GLU A 117 -12.98 -15.55 11.11
N ALA A 118 -12.47 -16.44 10.26
CA ALA A 118 -13.22 -16.98 9.11
C ALA A 118 -13.94 -18.30 9.40
N ASP A 119 -13.78 -18.88 10.60
CA ASP A 119 -14.33 -20.19 10.99
C ASP A 119 -13.96 -21.32 10.01
N VAL A 120 -12.67 -21.41 9.67
CA VAL A 120 -12.12 -22.42 8.76
C VAL A 120 -10.93 -23.15 9.39
N PRO A 121 -10.62 -24.39 8.98
CA PRO A 121 -9.45 -25.09 9.49
C PRO A 121 -8.15 -24.38 9.13
N ALA A 122 -7.26 -24.15 10.10
CA ALA A 122 -5.94 -23.56 9.81
C ALA A 122 -5.14 -24.35 8.75
N SER A 123 -5.39 -25.66 8.64
CA SER A 123 -4.77 -26.54 7.65
C SER A 123 -5.24 -26.31 6.20
N SER A 124 -6.36 -25.63 5.98
CA SER A 124 -6.84 -25.26 4.64
C SER A 124 -6.32 -23.89 4.19
N LEU A 125 -5.56 -23.20 5.03
CA LEU A 125 -5.07 -21.86 4.76
C LEU A 125 -3.64 -21.89 4.22
N ARG A 126 -3.38 -21.03 3.23
CA ARG A 126 -2.05 -20.80 2.66
C ARG A 126 -1.78 -19.32 2.49
N ILE A 127 -0.59 -18.87 2.87
CA ILE A 127 -0.11 -17.53 2.51
C ILE A 127 0.34 -17.60 1.06
N THR A 128 -0.21 -16.75 0.21
CA THR A 128 0.10 -16.73 -1.24
C THR A 128 1.00 -15.58 -1.62
N GLU A 129 0.83 -14.42 -0.98
CA GLU A 129 1.70 -13.26 -1.19
C GLU A 129 1.96 -12.50 0.10
N THR A 130 3.14 -11.90 0.16
CA THR A 130 3.59 -11.01 1.22
C THR A 130 4.18 -9.77 0.58
N GLN A 131 3.76 -8.61 1.04
CA GLN A 131 4.35 -7.35 0.65
C GLN A 131 4.68 -6.52 1.88
N PRO A 132 5.93 -6.10 2.02
CA PRO A 132 6.30 -5.29 3.16
C PRO A 132 5.67 -3.89 3.03
N ARG A 133 5.12 -3.39 4.14
CA ARG A 133 4.30 -2.17 4.20
C ARG A 133 4.54 -1.37 5.47
N ILE A 134 4.08 -0.13 5.43
CA ILE A 134 4.19 0.84 6.50
C ILE A 134 2.80 1.33 6.80
N TRP A 135 2.41 1.23 8.07
CA TRP A 135 1.08 1.56 8.50
C TRP A 135 1.05 2.80 9.37
N ASP A 136 -0.07 3.50 9.28
CA ASP A 136 -0.45 4.53 10.24
C ASP A 136 -1.07 3.92 11.51
N GLY A 137 -1.58 4.76 12.41
CA GLY A 137 -2.25 4.31 13.63
C GLY A 137 -3.43 3.36 13.39
N CYS A 138 -4.05 3.41 12.21
CA CYS A 138 -5.19 2.61 11.79
C CYS A 138 -4.79 1.32 11.06
N MET A 139 -3.50 0.96 11.07
CA MET A 139 -2.98 -0.19 10.34
C MET A 139 -3.23 -0.09 8.82
N GLY A 140 -3.32 1.14 8.26
CA GLY A 140 -3.62 1.33 6.84
C GLY A 140 -5.05 0.94 6.44
N ILE A 141 -5.97 0.76 7.41
CA ILE A 141 -7.40 0.57 7.12
C ILE A 141 -8.08 1.93 7.07
N TYR A 142 -8.57 2.27 5.88
CA TYR A 142 -9.40 3.44 5.65
C TYR A 142 -10.81 3.22 6.18
N VAL A 143 -11.27 4.17 6.98
CA VAL A 143 -12.66 4.33 7.42
C VAL A 143 -13.02 5.80 7.23
N PRO A 144 -14.16 6.13 6.61
CA PRO A 144 -14.59 7.51 6.46
C PRO A 144 -14.60 8.27 7.79
N ASP A 145 -14.12 9.51 7.76
CA ASP A 145 -14.04 10.43 8.90
C ASP A 145 -13.20 9.95 10.11
N GLN A 146 -12.51 8.81 10.01
CA GLN A 146 -11.64 8.32 11.07
C GLN A 146 -10.28 9.02 11.01
N ALA A 147 -9.90 9.67 12.11
CA ALA A 147 -8.55 10.21 12.26
C ALA A 147 -7.56 9.12 12.67
N CYS A 148 -6.47 8.99 11.92
CA CYS A 148 -5.37 8.06 12.18
C CYS A 148 -4.12 8.81 12.63
N THR A 149 -3.37 8.25 13.59
CA THR A 149 -2.10 8.84 13.99
C THR A 149 -1.06 8.64 12.88
N ARG A 150 -0.20 9.65 12.63
CA ARG A 150 0.87 9.56 11.62
C ARG A 150 2.10 8.79 12.11
N ILE A 151 1.90 7.76 12.92
CA ILE A 151 2.97 6.84 13.33
C ILE A 151 3.36 5.98 12.13
N ALA A 152 4.63 5.56 12.05
CA ALA A 152 5.09 4.63 11.03
C ALA A 152 5.29 3.25 11.65
N ILE A 153 4.31 2.36 11.52
CA ILE A 153 4.39 0.98 12.01
C ILE A 153 4.89 0.10 10.86
N SER A 154 6.07 -0.49 11.01
CA SER A 154 6.55 -1.51 10.07
C SER A 154 5.66 -2.73 10.10
N GLY A 155 5.50 -3.38 8.95
CA GLY A 155 4.92 -4.70 8.90
C GLY A 155 4.62 -5.17 7.48
N TRP A 156 3.53 -5.91 7.33
CA TRP A 156 3.26 -6.73 6.16
C TRP A 156 1.81 -6.61 5.72
N GLN A 157 1.58 -6.44 4.43
CA GLN A 157 0.31 -6.79 3.79
C GLN A 157 0.43 -8.24 3.32
N VAL A 158 -0.51 -9.07 3.70
CA VAL A 158 -0.44 -10.52 3.49
C VAL A 158 -1.73 -11.00 2.86
N ILE A 159 -1.61 -11.81 1.82
CA ILE A 159 -2.73 -12.47 1.16
C ILE A 159 -2.77 -13.92 1.63
N VAL A 160 -3.92 -14.32 2.18
CA VAL A 160 -4.18 -15.68 2.66
C VAL A 160 -5.31 -16.26 1.82
N ALA A 161 -5.04 -17.39 1.16
CA ALA A 161 -6.05 -18.15 0.45
C ALA A 161 -6.54 -19.32 1.32
N GLY A 162 -7.84 -19.57 1.29
CA GLY A 162 -8.48 -20.80 1.74
C GLY A 162 -9.05 -21.58 0.55
N ASP A 163 -9.92 -22.55 0.84
CA ASP A 163 -10.49 -23.43 -0.18
C ASP A 163 -11.50 -22.73 -1.11
N ASN A 164 -12.29 -21.77 -0.58
CA ASN A 164 -13.36 -21.11 -1.34
C ASN A 164 -13.27 -19.59 -1.31
N GLN A 165 -12.35 -19.03 -0.51
CA GLN A 165 -12.24 -17.61 -0.29
C GLN A 165 -10.79 -17.18 -0.06
N SER A 166 -10.52 -15.90 -0.25
CA SER A 166 -9.25 -15.29 0.13
C SER A 166 -9.44 -14.07 1.03
N TRP A 167 -8.38 -13.71 1.76
CA TRP A 167 -8.37 -12.61 2.69
C TRP A 167 -7.06 -11.82 2.61
N VAL A 168 -7.16 -10.52 2.88
CA VAL A 168 -6.03 -9.60 2.94
C VAL A 168 -5.87 -9.10 4.37
N TYR A 169 -4.67 -9.22 4.93
CA TYR A 169 -4.35 -8.82 6.31
C TYR A 169 -3.21 -7.82 6.35
N HIS A 170 -3.30 -6.86 7.27
CA HIS A 170 -2.26 -5.90 7.59
C HIS A 170 -1.70 -6.26 8.98
N ILE A 171 -0.41 -6.55 9.02
CA ILE A 171 0.26 -7.11 10.19
C ILE A 171 1.39 -6.18 10.60
N SER A 172 1.65 -6.00 11.90
CA SER A 172 2.87 -5.33 12.39
C SER A 172 4.09 -6.25 12.31
N GLU A 173 5.30 -5.69 12.29
CA GLU A 173 6.55 -6.45 12.16
C GLU A 173 6.69 -7.60 13.18
N ASP A 174 6.22 -7.39 14.41
CA ASP A 174 6.23 -8.35 15.52
C ASP A 174 4.98 -9.27 15.59
N GLY A 175 4.04 -9.10 14.66
CA GLY A 175 2.76 -9.79 14.64
C GLY A 175 1.86 -9.50 15.84
N SER A 176 2.11 -8.44 16.63
CA SER A 176 1.26 -8.08 17.77
C SER A 176 -0.07 -7.43 17.34
N ARG A 177 -0.11 -6.87 16.14
CA ARG A 177 -1.32 -6.34 15.49
C ARG A 177 -1.53 -7.08 14.19
N ILE A 178 -2.65 -7.79 14.08
CA ILE A 178 -3.10 -8.48 12.87
C ILE A 178 -4.50 -7.93 12.61
N VAL A 179 -4.68 -7.22 11.50
CA VAL A 179 -5.94 -6.55 11.17
C VAL A 179 -6.37 -6.98 9.78
N GLN A 180 -7.59 -7.51 9.66
CA GLN A 180 -8.16 -7.85 8.38
C GLN A 180 -8.53 -6.58 7.59
N ASN A 181 -8.12 -6.54 6.32
CA ASN A 181 -8.67 -5.62 5.34
C ASN A 181 -9.93 -6.24 4.73
N ALA A 182 -11.07 -6.03 5.41
CA ALA A 182 -12.34 -6.63 5.02
C ALA A 182 -12.83 -6.17 3.64
N THR A 183 -12.51 -4.94 3.21
CA THR A 183 -12.89 -4.40 1.89
C THR A 183 -12.23 -5.18 0.75
N ALA A 184 -10.97 -5.59 0.95
CA ALA A 184 -10.19 -6.35 -0.01
C ALA A 184 -10.31 -7.88 0.13
N SER A 185 -11.11 -8.35 1.10
CA SER A 185 -11.25 -9.77 1.41
C SER A 185 -12.57 -10.32 0.87
N GLY A 186 -12.65 -11.65 0.76
CA GLY A 186 -13.88 -12.36 0.41
C GLY A 186 -14.09 -12.51 -1.09
N SER A 187 -13.03 -12.47 -1.90
CA SER A 187 -13.11 -13.04 -3.26
C SER A 187 -13.40 -14.54 -3.18
N SER A 188 -14.13 -15.07 -4.16
CA SER A 188 -14.65 -16.46 -4.19
C SER A 188 -14.11 -17.28 -5.36
N ASP A 189 -14.53 -18.55 -5.47
CA ASP A 189 -14.24 -19.46 -6.60
C ASP A 189 -12.76 -19.48 -7.00
N ASP A 190 -11.89 -19.76 -6.02
CA ASP A 190 -10.43 -19.82 -6.17
C ASP A 190 -9.74 -18.52 -6.61
N LEU A 191 -10.47 -17.40 -6.74
CA LEU A 191 -9.88 -16.11 -7.05
C LEU A 191 -9.05 -15.64 -5.85
N VAL A 192 -7.73 -15.68 -5.99
CA VAL A 192 -6.78 -15.16 -5.01
C VAL A 192 -6.20 -13.86 -5.55
N PRO A 193 -6.27 -12.74 -4.82
CA PRO A 193 -5.64 -11.50 -5.26
C PRO A 193 -4.13 -11.63 -5.24
N SER A 194 -3.50 -10.72 -5.97
CA SER A 194 -2.05 -10.49 -5.96
C SER A 194 -1.78 -8.99 -5.87
N PHE A 195 -0.54 -8.60 -5.60
CA PHE A 195 -0.14 -7.21 -5.64
C PHE A 195 0.09 -6.73 -7.08
N ILE A 196 -0.31 -5.50 -7.38
CA ILE A 196 0.04 -4.85 -8.65
C ILE A 196 1.58 -4.73 -8.71
N PRO A 197 2.24 -5.27 -9.76
CA PRO A 197 3.69 -5.16 -9.89
C PRO A 197 4.14 -3.69 -9.92
N THR A 198 5.11 -3.33 -9.08
CA THR A 198 5.65 -1.97 -8.98
C THR A 198 6.69 -1.63 -10.06
N ASP A 199 7.00 -2.58 -10.96
CA ASP A 199 8.09 -2.43 -11.91
C ASP A 199 7.66 -1.59 -13.13
N GLY A 200 8.23 -0.40 -13.25
CA GLY A 200 8.30 0.34 -14.53
C GLY A 200 7.09 1.21 -14.91
N GLN A 201 6.05 1.32 -14.08
CA GLN A 201 4.97 2.28 -14.33
C GLN A 201 5.28 3.65 -13.69
N PRO A 202 5.33 4.75 -14.45
CA PRO A 202 5.35 6.09 -13.88
C PRO A 202 4.12 6.28 -12.98
N SER A 203 4.30 6.81 -11.78
CA SER A 203 3.18 7.26 -10.97
C SER A 203 2.50 8.41 -11.72
N GLU A 204 1.31 8.18 -12.26
CA GLU A 204 0.55 9.27 -12.87
C GLU A 204 0.24 10.33 -11.80
N PRO A 205 0.37 11.63 -12.12
CA PRO A 205 -0.04 12.69 -11.20
C PRO A 205 -1.49 12.47 -10.78
N VAL A 206 -1.75 12.56 -9.47
CA VAL A 206 -3.11 12.53 -8.92
C VAL A 206 -3.85 13.77 -9.44
N ASP A 207 -4.74 13.58 -10.41
CA ASP A 207 -5.65 14.62 -10.86
C ASP A 207 -6.86 14.67 -9.91
N GLN A 208 -6.90 15.72 -9.09
CA GLN A 208 -7.96 15.92 -8.09
C GLN A 208 -9.33 16.24 -8.71
N THR A 209 -9.39 16.47 -10.03
CA THR A 209 -10.65 16.69 -10.75
C THR A 209 -11.33 15.38 -11.16
N ILE A 210 -10.60 14.26 -11.16
CA ILE A 210 -11.13 12.95 -11.48
C ILE A 210 -11.79 12.36 -10.23
N VAL A 211 -13.07 12.04 -10.34
CA VAL A 211 -13.83 11.30 -9.31
C VAL A 211 -13.52 9.82 -9.42
N PHE A 212 -13.55 9.30 -10.64
CA PHE A 212 -13.34 7.89 -10.93
C PHE A 212 -12.86 7.69 -12.35
N ARG A 213 -11.95 6.75 -12.55
CA ARG A 213 -11.45 6.38 -13.88
C ARG A 213 -11.37 4.86 -13.99
N SER A 214 -11.84 4.35 -15.11
CA SER A 214 -11.68 2.96 -15.52
C SER A 214 -10.86 2.90 -16.79
N THR A 215 -9.70 2.25 -16.74
CA THR A 215 -8.81 2.05 -17.89
C THR A 215 -8.77 0.58 -18.24
N VAL A 216 -9.23 0.22 -19.43
CA VAL A 216 -9.20 -1.13 -19.95
C VAL A 216 -8.00 -1.28 -20.87
N SER A 217 -7.13 -2.25 -20.60
CA SER A 217 -5.90 -2.49 -21.36
C SER A 217 -5.63 -3.98 -21.53
N GLY A 218 -4.94 -4.36 -22.61
CA GLY A 218 -4.67 -5.76 -22.94
C GLY A 218 -5.68 -6.39 -23.90
N GLY A 219 -5.58 -7.69 -24.13
CA GLY A 219 -6.35 -8.44 -25.12
C GLY A 219 -5.78 -8.38 -26.56
N LEU A 220 -6.25 -9.29 -27.42
CA LEU A 220 -5.70 -9.56 -28.76
C LEU A 220 -5.63 -8.35 -29.69
N ALA A 221 -6.49 -7.34 -29.49
CA ALA A 221 -6.55 -6.14 -30.32
C ALA A 221 -5.61 -5.01 -29.87
N GLY A 222 -5.03 -5.08 -28.66
CA GLY A 222 -4.10 -4.08 -28.13
C GLY A 222 -4.67 -2.66 -27.94
N ASN A 223 -5.99 -2.51 -28.00
CA ASN A 223 -6.64 -1.23 -27.78
C ASN A 223 -6.74 -0.95 -26.27
N VAL A 224 -6.35 0.26 -25.87
CA VAL A 224 -6.58 0.77 -24.53
C VAL A 224 -7.70 1.79 -24.63
N PHE A 225 -8.67 1.77 -23.72
CA PHE A 225 -9.59 2.89 -23.59
C PHE A 225 -9.77 3.23 -22.12
N GLU A 226 -10.06 4.49 -21.85
CA GLU A 226 -10.41 4.96 -20.52
C GLU A 226 -11.78 5.61 -20.52
N ILE A 227 -12.52 5.40 -19.44
CA ILE A 227 -13.77 6.09 -19.13
C ILE A 227 -13.52 6.86 -17.83
N VAL A 228 -13.80 8.15 -17.83
CA VAL A 228 -13.45 9.07 -16.76
C VAL A 228 -14.68 9.87 -16.35
N LEU A 229 -14.98 9.85 -15.05
CA LEU A 229 -15.94 10.74 -14.41
C LEU A 229 -15.19 11.89 -13.74
N MET A 230 -15.47 13.11 -14.18
CA MET A 230 -14.95 14.35 -13.62
C MET A 230 -15.86 14.88 -12.51
N ASN A 231 -15.32 15.71 -11.62
CA ASN A 231 -16.05 16.32 -10.51
C ASN A 231 -17.16 17.31 -10.96
N ASP A 232 -17.12 17.78 -12.20
CA ASP A 232 -18.15 18.64 -12.81
C ASP A 232 -19.30 17.82 -13.44
N GLY A 233 -19.28 16.49 -13.27
CA GLY A 233 -20.26 15.57 -13.83
C GLY A 233 -20.01 15.17 -15.27
N THR A 234 -18.92 15.59 -15.91
CA THR A 234 -18.55 15.07 -17.23
C THR A 234 -18.15 13.60 -17.13
N LEU A 235 -18.90 12.73 -17.81
CA LEU A 235 -18.49 11.37 -18.08
C LEU A 235 -18.04 11.30 -19.55
N TYR A 236 -16.78 10.96 -19.78
CA TYR A 236 -16.24 10.84 -21.13
C TYR A 236 -15.46 9.55 -21.30
N ARG A 237 -15.40 9.11 -22.56
CA ARG A 237 -14.56 8.00 -23.02
C ARG A 237 -13.45 8.51 -23.91
N GLN A 238 -12.27 7.92 -23.78
CA GLN A 238 -11.12 8.24 -24.60
C GLN A 238 -10.38 6.97 -25.01
N ASP A 239 -10.21 6.77 -26.31
CA ASP A 239 -9.41 5.66 -26.84
C ASP A 239 -7.92 6.06 -26.85
N ARG A 240 -7.07 5.16 -26.34
CA ARG A 240 -5.60 5.26 -26.36
C ARG A 240 -5.01 4.12 -27.20
N ARG A 241 -4.05 4.44 -28.06
CA ARG A 241 -3.26 3.43 -28.76
C ARG A 241 -1.97 3.21 -27.99
N PHE A 242 -1.60 1.94 -27.78
CA PHE A 242 -0.42 1.53 -27.03
C PHE A 242 0.90 2.16 -27.53
N ASN A 243 0.96 2.56 -28.81
CA ASN A 243 2.15 3.12 -29.47
C ASN A 243 1.96 4.54 -30.04
N ASP A 244 0.85 5.22 -29.77
CA ASP A 244 0.59 6.56 -30.32
C ASP A 244 0.59 7.60 -29.20
N SER A 245 1.48 8.59 -29.31
CA SER A 245 1.46 9.78 -28.44
C SER A 245 0.24 10.67 -28.68
N GLN A 246 -0.57 10.36 -29.70
CA GLN A 246 -1.90 10.92 -29.90
C GLN A 246 -2.96 10.00 -29.28
N SER A 247 -3.41 10.37 -28.07
CA SER A 247 -4.68 9.87 -27.55
C SER A 247 -5.81 10.40 -28.44
N GLY A 248 -6.84 9.59 -28.69
CA GLY A 248 -8.04 10.06 -29.38
C GLY A 248 -8.67 11.24 -28.64
N SER A 249 -9.42 12.09 -29.32
CA SER A 249 -10.16 13.16 -28.64
C SER A 249 -11.17 12.54 -27.66
N PRO A 250 -11.29 13.06 -26.43
CA PRO A 250 -12.29 12.58 -25.48
C PRO A 250 -13.70 12.82 -26.03
N VAL A 251 -14.56 11.80 -25.93
CA VAL A 251 -15.96 11.85 -26.33
C VAL A 251 -16.81 11.88 -25.06
N VAL A 252 -17.51 12.98 -24.82
CA VAL A 252 -18.45 13.09 -23.70
C VAL A 252 -19.63 12.15 -23.96
N GLU A 253 -19.82 11.17 -23.10
CA GLU A 253 -20.92 10.20 -23.20
C GLU A 253 -22.15 10.69 -22.44
N LYS A 254 -21.93 11.29 -21.26
CA LYS A 254 -23.00 11.77 -20.39
C LYS A 254 -22.56 12.97 -19.55
N ARG A 255 -23.54 13.77 -19.13
CA ARG A 255 -23.39 14.81 -18.11
C ARG A 255 -24.27 14.45 -16.92
N LEU A 256 -23.65 14.07 -15.82
CA LEU A 256 -24.31 13.73 -14.57
C LEU A 256 -24.66 15.02 -13.82
N SER A 257 -25.77 14.99 -13.09
CA SER A 257 -26.11 16.03 -12.12
C SER A 257 -25.12 16.02 -10.94
N ALA A 258 -25.05 17.15 -10.24
CA ALA A 258 -24.25 17.24 -9.01
C ALA A 258 -24.68 16.21 -7.94
N GLN A 259 -25.98 15.85 -7.91
CA GLN A 259 -26.50 14.85 -6.98
C GLN A 259 -26.03 13.44 -7.34
N GLU A 260 -26.04 13.06 -8.63
CA GLU A 260 -25.53 11.75 -9.08
C GLU A 260 -24.04 11.60 -8.79
N VAL A 261 -23.24 12.64 -9.05
CA VAL A 261 -21.81 12.65 -8.74
C VAL A 261 -21.58 12.49 -7.24
N GLN A 262 -22.32 13.23 -6.41
CA GLN A 262 -22.21 13.14 -4.95
C GLN A 262 -22.62 11.75 -4.43
N GLN A 263 -23.67 11.16 -4.99
CA GLN A 263 -24.11 9.80 -4.64
C GLN A 263 -23.03 8.76 -4.96
N PHE A 264 -22.39 8.87 -6.12
CA PHE A 264 -21.31 7.96 -6.48
C PHE A 264 -20.06 8.17 -5.62
N GLN A 265 -19.70 9.42 -5.30
CA GLN A 265 -18.63 9.71 -4.34
C GLN A 265 -18.92 9.13 -2.94
N GLN A 266 -20.17 9.24 -2.47
CA GLN A 266 -20.58 8.64 -1.20
C GLN A 266 -20.49 7.12 -1.24
N LEU A 267 -20.87 6.49 -2.35
CA LEU A 267 -20.69 5.04 -2.51
C LEU A 267 -19.22 4.64 -2.38
N LEU A 268 -18.29 5.36 -3.02
CA LEU A 268 -16.85 5.06 -2.92
C LEU A 268 -16.35 5.15 -1.46
N GLN A 269 -16.89 6.11 -0.68
CA GLN A 269 -16.63 6.25 0.76
C GLN A 269 -17.20 5.06 1.54
N ASP A 270 -18.47 4.73 1.32
CA ASP A 270 -19.19 3.67 2.03
C ASP A 270 -18.57 2.28 1.75
N GLN A 271 -18.15 2.04 0.51
CA GLN A 271 -17.42 0.84 0.10
C GLN A 271 -15.93 0.89 0.47
N ARG A 272 -15.46 2.00 1.03
CA ARG A 272 -14.08 2.21 1.49
C ARG A 272 -13.05 1.88 0.41
N PHE A 273 -13.28 2.39 -0.81
CA PHE A 273 -12.45 2.11 -1.99
C PHE A 273 -10.92 2.18 -1.76
N PRO A 274 -10.38 3.11 -0.94
CA PRO A 274 -8.94 3.16 -0.67
C PRO A 274 -8.33 1.88 -0.09
N ASN A 275 -9.13 1.03 0.55
CA ASN A 275 -8.66 -0.25 1.08
C ASN A 275 -8.32 -1.27 -0.02
N LEU A 276 -8.69 -1.03 -1.28
CA LEU A 276 -8.37 -1.90 -2.42
C LEU A 276 -7.01 -1.56 -3.05
N ASP A 277 -6.32 -0.54 -2.54
CA ASP A 277 -5.14 0.03 -3.18
C ASP A 277 -4.02 -0.99 -3.39
N GLY A 278 -3.48 -1.00 -4.61
CA GLY A 278 -2.33 -1.83 -4.99
C GLY A 278 -2.66 -3.32 -5.17
N LEU A 279 -3.94 -3.70 -5.16
CA LEU A 279 -4.37 -5.09 -5.36
C LEU A 279 -4.85 -5.36 -6.78
N ARG A 280 -4.67 -6.58 -7.25
CA ARG A 280 -5.24 -7.09 -8.49
C ARG A 280 -5.92 -8.44 -8.30
N TYR A 281 -7.06 -8.61 -8.95
CA TYR A 281 -7.90 -9.80 -8.90
C TYR A 281 -7.96 -10.42 -10.29
N ILE A 282 -6.92 -11.21 -10.62
CA ILE A 282 -6.72 -11.76 -11.95
C ILE A 282 -6.21 -13.19 -11.81
N THR A 283 -6.81 -14.12 -12.55
CA THR A 283 -6.32 -15.50 -12.65
C THR A 283 -5.25 -15.62 -13.74
N ASP A 284 -4.18 -16.37 -13.47
CA ASP A 284 -3.06 -16.57 -14.42
C ASP A 284 -3.52 -17.11 -15.79
N ALA A 285 -4.57 -17.94 -15.81
CA ALA A 285 -5.12 -18.52 -17.03
C ALA A 285 -5.75 -17.48 -17.99
N ALA A 286 -6.01 -16.26 -17.54
CA ALA A 286 -6.81 -15.27 -18.27
C ALA A 286 -6.03 -14.04 -18.76
N LEU A 287 -4.76 -13.85 -18.35
CA LEU A 287 -3.98 -12.64 -18.68
C LEU A 287 -3.77 -12.42 -20.19
N ALA A 288 -3.74 -13.49 -20.99
CA ALA A 288 -3.57 -13.40 -22.44
C ALA A 288 -4.90 -13.15 -23.20
N ASP A 289 -6.00 -13.62 -22.63
CA ASP A 289 -7.29 -13.73 -23.33
C ASP A 289 -8.30 -12.65 -22.90
N TYR A 290 -8.13 -12.08 -21.70
CA TYR A 290 -9.03 -11.08 -21.14
C TYR A 290 -8.29 -9.75 -20.92
N PRO A 291 -8.93 -8.62 -21.26
CA PRO A 291 -8.38 -7.32 -20.95
C PRO A 291 -8.40 -7.10 -19.44
N THR A 292 -7.35 -6.45 -18.93
CA THR A 292 -7.26 -5.99 -17.55
C THR A 292 -7.89 -4.61 -17.42
N THR A 293 -8.83 -4.48 -16.49
CA THR A 293 -9.45 -3.22 -16.10
C THR A 293 -8.74 -2.69 -14.86
N SER A 294 -8.18 -1.48 -14.96
CA SER A 294 -7.62 -0.72 -13.83
C SER A 294 -8.62 0.35 -13.41
N LEU A 295 -9.03 0.34 -12.14
CA LEU A 295 -9.90 1.35 -11.56
C LEU A 295 -9.08 2.29 -10.69
N TYR A 296 -9.35 3.58 -10.80
CA TYR A 296 -8.72 4.63 -10.02
C TYR A 296 -9.76 5.53 -9.38
N ALA A 297 -9.66 5.69 -8.06
CA ALA A 297 -10.49 6.64 -7.30
C ALA A 297 -9.81 6.97 -5.97
N MET A 298 -10.03 8.18 -5.46
CA MET A 298 -9.55 8.59 -4.13
C MET A 298 -8.03 8.42 -3.91
N GLY A 299 -7.23 8.47 -4.98
CA GLY A 299 -5.79 8.25 -4.92
C GLY A 299 -5.36 6.79 -4.90
N SER A 300 -6.29 5.84 -5.00
CA SER A 300 -6.06 4.41 -4.93
C SER A 300 -6.35 3.72 -6.26
N THR A 301 -5.69 2.57 -6.48
CA THR A 301 -5.83 1.78 -7.69
C THR A 301 -6.09 0.30 -7.39
N VAL A 302 -6.99 -0.31 -8.16
CA VAL A 302 -7.26 -1.75 -8.12
C VAL A 302 -7.41 -2.30 -9.54
N GLN A 303 -6.98 -3.52 -9.78
CA GLN A 303 -7.07 -4.18 -11.08
C GLN A 303 -7.93 -5.44 -11.01
N TYR A 304 -8.65 -5.73 -12.08
CA TYR A 304 -9.39 -6.98 -12.24
C TYR A 304 -9.56 -7.33 -13.72
N ILE A 305 -10.08 -8.51 -14.00
CA ILE A 305 -10.55 -8.92 -15.32
C ILE A 305 -12.05 -9.17 -15.26
N ASP A 306 -12.80 -8.76 -16.30
CA ASP A 306 -14.26 -8.85 -16.30
C ASP A 306 -14.79 -10.30 -16.14
N LEU A 307 -13.98 -11.31 -16.50
CA LEU A 307 -14.30 -12.73 -16.25
C LEU A 307 -14.57 -13.02 -14.78
N GLU A 308 -13.87 -12.33 -13.88
CA GLU A 308 -13.90 -12.58 -12.44
C GLU A 308 -14.85 -11.65 -11.71
N ALA A 309 -15.66 -10.84 -12.41
CA ALA A 309 -16.49 -9.79 -11.81
C ALA A 309 -17.41 -10.32 -10.69
N ASP A 310 -17.99 -11.51 -10.87
CA ASP A 310 -18.87 -12.16 -9.89
C ASP A 310 -18.12 -12.77 -8.69
N ASN A 311 -16.79 -12.91 -8.80
CA ASN A 311 -15.90 -13.50 -7.81
C ASN A 311 -15.10 -12.46 -7.02
N LEU A 312 -15.23 -11.17 -7.36
CA LEU A 312 -14.54 -10.08 -6.65
C LEU A 312 -15.07 -9.91 -5.22
N PRO A 313 -14.31 -9.23 -4.32
CA PRO A 313 -14.83 -8.83 -3.02
C PRO A 313 -16.16 -8.06 -3.14
N PRO A 314 -17.13 -8.26 -2.23
CA PRO A 314 -18.45 -7.63 -2.33
C PRO A 314 -18.41 -6.10 -2.45
N ALA A 315 -17.45 -5.45 -1.80
CA ALA A 315 -17.28 -4.00 -1.89
C ALA A 315 -16.90 -3.53 -3.30
N LEU A 316 -16.03 -4.29 -3.98
CA LEU A 316 -15.63 -4.00 -5.36
C LEU A 316 -16.79 -4.29 -6.34
N GLN A 317 -17.55 -5.37 -6.13
CA GLN A 317 -18.76 -5.65 -6.90
C GLN A 317 -19.77 -4.51 -6.82
N ALA A 318 -20.02 -3.96 -5.61
CA ALA A 318 -20.92 -2.84 -5.41
C ALA A 318 -20.48 -1.57 -6.16
N VAL A 319 -19.16 -1.30 -6.17
CA VAL A 319 -18.59 -0.19 -6.94
C VAL A 319 -18.78 -0.41 -8.45
N LEU A 320 -18.50 -1.61 -8.95
CA LEU A 320 -18.68 -1.96 -10.36
C LEU A 320 -20.15 -1.88 -10.82
N GLN A 321 -21.07 -2.37 -9.99
CA GLN A 321 -22.50 -2.30 -10.26
C GLN A 321 -22.98 -0.86 -10.39
N ALA A 322 -22.58 0.02 -9.47
CA ALA A 322 -22.95 1.41 -9.53
C ALA A 322 -22.27 2.16 -10.69
N TRP A 323 -21.00 1.83 -10.96
CA TRP A 323 -20.27 2.39 -12.09
C TRP A 323 -20.93 2.05 -13.43
N GLY A 324 -21.34 0.79 -13.62
CA GLY A 324 -22.06 0.35 -14.82
C GLY A 324 -23.47 0.93 -14.97
N ALA A 325 -24.01 1.57 -13.93
CA ALA A 325 -25.32 2.21 -13.95
C ALA A 325 -25.28 3.72 -14.28
N LEU A 326 -24.09 4.33 -14.33
CA LEU A 326 -23.91 5.74 -14.69
C LEU A 326 -24.09 5.97 -16.19
#